data_AF-A0A7S3HF17-F1
#
_entry.id   AF-A0A7S3HF17-F1
#
_cell.length_a   1.000
_cell.length_b   1.000
_cell.length_c   1.000
_cell.angle_alpha   90.00
_cell.angle_beta   90.00
_cell.angle_gamma   90.00
#
_symmetry.space_group_name_H-M   'P 1'
#
loop_
_entity.id
_entity.type
_entity.pdbx_description
1 polymer ?
#
loop_
_entity_poly.entity_id
_entity_poly.type
_entity_poly.pdbx_seq_one_letter_code
_entity_poly.pdbx_strand_id
1 'polypeptide(L)'
;DIFGGTRVEGYPAGTPGDEDFITWNSGKKIEGEFGPVVFSDKAAALRATLIQQGWNHRILYHGTENPFVTSILTGGFLNSDGWHGVGIYATSTFAHSQCYAPGDGESILKLEVYWNPVNQSQYFNHVPHNSLANDVYVIRDPLLVYPVELMRCCPEELTCR
;
A
#
# COMPACT_ATOMS: atom_id res chain seq x y z
N ASP A 1 2.78 14.39 -10.79
CA ASP A 1 2.28 13.21 -10.08
C ASP A 1 2.12 12.02 -11.03
N ILE A 2 2.71 10.86 -10.71
CA ILE A 2 2.56 9.62 -11.47
C ILE A 2 1.21 8.96 -11.16
N PHE A 3 0.79 9.02 -9.90
CA PHE A 3 -0.42 8.34 -9.43
C PHE A 3 -1.67 9.22 -9.50
N GLY A 4 -1.51 10.54 -9.72
CA GLY A 4 -2.62 11.49 -9.84
C GLY A 4 -3.74 11.03 -10.78
N GLY A 5 -4.94 10.83 -10.23
CA GLY A 5 -6.12 10.31 -10.93
C GLY A 5 -6.44 8.82 -10.68
N THR A 6 -5.54 8.11 -9.99
CA THR A 6 -5.79 6.75 -9.49
C THR A 6 -6.83 6.79 -8.37
N ARG A 7 -7.77 5.84 -8.40
CA ARG A 7 -8.95 5.84 -7.52
C ARG A 7 -9.58 4.46 -7.42
N VAL A 8 -10.53 4.29 -6.52
CA VAL A 8 -11.38 3.09 -6.46
C VAL A 8 -12.44 3.16 -7.56
N GLU A 9 -12.70 2.05 -8.24
CA GLU A 9 -13.72 1.94 -9.27
C GLU A 9 -15.10 2.35 -8.72
N GLY A 10 -15.83 3.19 -9.44
CA GLY A 10 -17.13 3.72 -9.02
C GLY A 10 -17.05 5.00 -8.18
N TYR A 11 -15.86 5.43 -7.76
CA TYR A 11 -15.64 6.64 -6.98
C TYR A 11 -14.83 7.69 -7.78
N PRO A 12 -15.00 8.99 -7.51
CA PRO A 12 -14.16 10.03 -8.10
C PRO A 12 -12.73 9.95 -7.55
N ALA A 13 -11.75 10.43 -8.32
CA ALA A 13 -10.40 10.60 -7.77
C ALA A 13 -10.42 11.72 -6.73
N GLY A 14 -9.83 11.47 -5.56
CA GLY A 14 -9.66 12.49 -4.54
C GLY A 14 -8.49 13.44 -4.83
N THR A 15 -8.16 14.27 -3.84
CA THR A 15 -7.01 15.18 -3.89
C THR A 15 -5.94 14.65 -2.92
N PRO A 16 -4.65 14.62 -3.30
CA PRO A 16 -3.59 14.25 -2.37
C PRO A 16 -3.60 15.17 -1.15
N GLY A 17 -3.52 14.59 0.05
CA GLY A 17 -3.21 15.34 1.26
C GLY A 17 -1.75 15.84 1.25
N ASP A 18 -1.50 16.97 1.89
CA ASP A 18 -0.14 17.46 2.17
C ASP A 18 0.45 16.78 3.43
N GLU A 19 1.66 17.16 3.84
CA GLU A 19 2.26 16.60 5.07
C GLU A 19 1.43 16.93 6.34
N ASP A 20 0.76 18.09 6.34
CA ASP A 20 -0.14 18.51 7.41
C ASP A 20 -1.40 17.63 7.50
N PHE A 21 -1.84 17.07 6.38
CA PHE A 21 -2.94 16.11 6.32
C PHE A 21 -2.69 14.87 7.17
N ILE A 22 -1.45 14.36 7.23
CA ILE A 22 -1.14 13.16 8.04
C ILE A 22 -1.34 13.48 9.51
N THR A 23 -0.81 14.61 9.97
CA THR A 23 -0.89 15.06 11.36
C THR A 23 -2.34 15.34 11.77
N TRP A 24 -3.14 15.93 10.87
CA TRP A 24 -4.53 16.29 11.16
C TRP A 24 -5.48 15.09 11.22
N ASN A 25 -5.18 14.00 10.51
CA ASN A 25 -6.10 12.88 10.34
C ASN A 25 -5.68 11.58 11.04
N SER A 26 -4.51 11.56 11.69
CA SER A 26 -4.13 10.45 12.56
C SER A 26 -5.22 10.17 13.61
N GLY A 27 -5.74 8.94 13.63
CA GLY A 27 -6.77 8.51 14.57
C GLY A 27 -8.21 8.97 14.22
N LYS A 28 -8.43 9.58 13.05
CA LYS A 28 -9.79 9.91 12.57
C LYS A 28 -10.36 8.77 11.75
N LYS A 29 -11.58 8.34 12.09
CA LYS A 29 -12.32 7.37 11.28
C LYS A 29 -13.22 8.10 10.28
N ILE A 30 -13.07 7.76 9.00
CA ILE A 30 -13.98 8.16 7.92
C ILE A 30 -14.51 6.92 7.21
N GLU A 31 -15.63 7.04 6.51
CA GLU A 31 -16.14 5.94 5.67
C GLU A 31 -15.17 5.69 4.50
N GLY A 32 -14.83 4.44 4.26
CA GLY A 32 -13.90 4.03 3.20
C GLY A 32 -14.61 3.71 1.89
N GLU A 33 -13.92 3.93 0.77
CA GLU A 33 -14.35 3.55 -0.58
C GLU A 33 -13.68 2.22 -0.94
N PHE A 34 -14.41 1.13 -1.19
CA PHE A 34 -13.79 -0.19 -1.37
C PHE A 34 -14.04 -0.76 -2.76
N GLY A 35 -13.07 -1.54 -3.26
CA GLY A 35 -13.17 -2.21 -4.56
C GLY A 35 -11.88 -2.19 -5.37
N PRO A 36 -11.95 -2.58 -6.65
CA PRO A 36 -10.82 -2.54 -7.58
C PRO A 36 -10.26 -1.13 -7.74
N VAL A 37 -8.94 -1.01 -7.92
CA VAL A 37 -8.30 0.29 -8.19
C VAL A 37 -8.15 0.51 -9.68
N VAL A 38 -8.58 1.68 -10.15
CA VAL A 38 -8.37 2.18 -11.50
C VAL A 38 -7.16 3.11 -11.47
N PHE A 39 -6.10 2.75 -12.20
CA PHE A 39 -4.89 3.56 -12.30
C PHE A 39 -5.06 4.81 -13.16
N SER A 40 -4.29 5.84 -12.85
CA SER A 40 -4.03 6.93 -13.81
C SER A 40 -3.32 6.39 -15.06
N ASP A 41 -3.45 7.09 -16.18
CA ASP A 41 -2.76 6.71 -17.44
C ASP A 41 -1.24 6.60 -17.25
N LYS A 42 -0.66 7.47 -16.42
CA LYS A 42 0.78 7.48 -16.14
C LYS A 42 1.22 6.29 -15.29
N ALA A 43 0.47 5.96 -14.24
CA ALA A 43 0.73 4.79 -13.41
C ALA A 43 0.55 3.50 -14.23
N ALA A 44 -0.50 3.41 -15.05
CA ALA A 44 -0.71 2.28 -15.94
C ALA A 44 0.44 2.11 -16.95
N ALA A 45 0.93 3.20 -17.55
CA ALA A 45 2.05 3.18 -18.49
C ALA A 45 3.37 2.76 -17.84
N LEU A 46 3.65 3.26 -16.62
CA LEU A 46 4.84 2.85 -15.87
C LEU A 46 4.78 1.36 -15.51
N ARG A 47 3.65 0.90 -14.97
CA ARG A 47 3.41 -0.53 -14.68
C ARG A 47 3.62 -1.41 -15.92
N ALA A 48 3.05 -1.01 -17.06
CA ALA A 48 3.23 -1.73 -18.32
C ALA A 48 4.71 -1.81 -18.75
N THR A 49 5.48 -0.73 -18.53
CA THR A 49 6.92 -0.70 -18.82
C THR A 49 7.69 -1.69 -17.96
N LEU A 50 7.40 -1.77 -16.65
CA LEU A 50 8.04 -2.73 -15.73
C LEU A 50 7.78 -4.18 -16.19
N ILE A 51 6.54 -4.48 -16.56
CA ILE A 51 6.15 -5.80 -17.10
C ILE A 51 6.91 -6.11 -18.40
N GLN A 52 6.96 -5.17 -19.35
CA GLN A 52 7.65 -5.35 -20.62
C GLN A 52 9.16 -5.58 -20.46
N GLN A 53 9.76 -4.96 -19.45
CA GLN A 53 11.16 -5.16 -19.11
C GLN A 53 11.44 -6.48 -18.37
N GLY A 54 10.41 -7.29 -18.12
CA GLY A 54 10.55 -8.58 -17.44
C GLY A 54 10.87 -8.46 -15.95
N TRP A 55 10.43 -7.38 -15.30
CA TRP A 55 10.56 -7.25 -13.85
C TRP A 55 9.69 -8.31 -13.16
N ASN A 56 10.18 -8.83 -12.04
CA ASN A 56 9.40 -9.72 -11.20
C ASN A 56 8.36 -8.92 -10.42
N HIS A 57 7.27 -9.58 -10.03
CA HIS A 57 6.27 -9.00 -9.15
C HIS A 57 5.74 -9.99 -8.12
N ARG A 58 5.13 -9.45 -7.06
CA ARG A 58 4.49 -10.20 -5.99
C ARG A 58 3.28 -9.44 -5.47
N ILE A 59 2.26 -10.19 -5.06
CA ILE A 59 1.12 -9.64 -4.33
C ILE A 59 1.43 -9.58 -2.83
N LEU A 60 1.24 -8.41 -2.23
CA LEU A 60 1.40 -8.13 -0.80
C LEU A 60 0.20 -7.35 -0.28
N TYR A 61 0.14 -7.13 1.03
CA TYR A 61 -0.94 -6.41 1.71
C TYR A 61 -0.38 -5.31 2.60
N HIS A 62 -1.06 -4.17 2.64
CA HIS A 62 -0.71 -3.04 3.49
C HIS A 62 -1.96 -2.54 4.20
N GLY A 63 -1.97 -2.63 5.53
CA GLY A 63 -3.02 -2.04 6.36
C GLY A 63 -2.75 -0.56 6.58
N THR A 64 -3.80 0.25 6.53
CA THR A 64 -3.74 1.69 6.79
C THR A 64 -5.08 2.21 7.31
N GLU A 65 -5.09 3.44 7.79
CA GLU A 65 -6.33 4.14 8.17
C GLU A 65 -6.99 4.76 6.93
N ASN A 66 -8.32 4.76 6.88
CA ASN A 66 -9.11 5.28 5.77
C ASN A 66 -8.72 6.69 5.31
N PRO A 67 -8.38 7.67 6.18
CA PRO A 67 -7.96 8.99 5.73
C PRO A 67 -6.74 8.96 4.81
N PHE A 68 -5.80 8.01 4.99
CA PHE A 68 -4.56 7.97 4.21
C PHE A 68 -4.75 7.35 2.82
N VAL A 69 -5.83 6.60 2.60
CA VAL A 69 -6.10 5.91 1.34
C VAL A 69 -6.09 6.89 0.18
N THR A 70 -6.79 8.02 0.30
CA THR A 70 -6.89 8.99 -0.79
C THR A 70 -5.50 9.51 -1.17
N SER A 71 -4.67 9.85 -0.19
CA SER A 71 -3.29 10.32 -0.42
C SER A 71 -2.42 9.23 -1.07
N ILE A 72 -2.54 7.97 -0.62
CA ILE A 72 -1.81 6.84 -1.20
C ILE A 72 -2.22 6.61 -2.65
N LEU A 73 -3.52 6.61 -2.94
CA LEU A 73 -4.01 6.37 -4.30
C LEU A 73 -3.58 7.51 -5.23
N THR A 74 -3.73 8.77 -4.81
CA THR A 74 -3.54 9.91 -5.70
C THR A 74 -2.09 10.40 -5.78
N GLY A 75 -1.31 10.30 -4.71
CA GLY A 75 0.10 10.73 -4.65
C GLY A 75 1.12 9.59 -4.67
N GLY A 76 0.65 8.34 -4.52
CA GLY A 76 1.51 7.18 -4.29
C GLY A 76 1.90 7.03 -2.83
N PHE A 77 2.66 5.98 -2.53
CA PHE A 77 3.17 5.77 -1.19
C PHE A 77 4.28 6.76 -0.84
N LEU A 78 4.37 7.10 0.44
CA LEU A 78 5.53 7.77 1.03
C LEU A 78 6.35 6.75 1.81
N ASN A 79 7.67 6.95 1.83
CA ASN A 79 8.54 6.14 2.66
C ASN A 79 8.36 6.52 4.14
N SER A 80 8.25 5.52 5.00
CA SER A 80 8.23 5.68 6.45
C SER A 80 9.56 5.26 7.05
N ASP A 81 10.00 5.93 8.13
CA ASP A 81 11.12 5.46 8.94
C ASP A 81 10.60 4.44 9.96
N GLY A 82 10.89 3.17 9.71
CA GLY A 82 10.41 2.06 10.51
C GLY A 82 11.54 1.19 11.05
N TRP A 83 11.17 0.17 11.83
CA TRP A 83 12.10 -0.71 12.54
C TRP A 83 13.16 -1.38 11.62
N HIS A 84 12.79 -1.64 10.36
CA HIS A 84 13.66 -2.31 9.39
C HIS A 84 14.28 -1.34 8.36
N GLY A 85 14.31 -0.06 8.72
CA GLY A 85 14.84 1.04 7.91
C GLY A 85 13.75 1.78 7.13
N VAL A 86 14.21 2.72 6.30
CA VAL A 86 13.31 3.58 5.52
C VAL A 86 12.68 2.80 4.35
N GLY A 87 11.35 2.82 4.28
CA GLY A 87 10.60 2.22 3.18
C GLY A 87 9.10 2.09 3.45
N ILE A 88 8.42 1.39 2.54
CA ILE A 88 7.02 0.99 2.62
C ILE A 88 6.97 -0.43 3.13
N TYR A 89 6.15 -0.65 4.16
CA TYR A 89 6.03 -1.93 4.84
C TYR A 89 4.80 -2.67 4.32
N ALA A 90 4.98 -3.90 3.87
CA ALA A 90 3.87 -4.73 3.39
C ALA A 90 4.06 -6.19 3.82
N THR A 91 2.97 -6.94 3.90
CA THR A 91 2.95 -8.30 4.44
C THR A 91 2.53 -9.29 3.36
N SER A 92 2.95 -10.56 3.48
CA SER A 92 2.49 -11.62 2.58
C SER A 92 1.02 -11.99 2.77
N THR A 93 0.47 -11.72 3.95
CA THR A 93 -0.86 -12.20 4.33
C THR A 93 -1.77 -11.03 4.69
N PHE A 94 -3.03 -11.15 4.25
CA PHE A 94 -4.10 -10.24 4.65
C PHE A 94 -4.21 -10.18 6.17
N ALA A 95 -4.15 -11.33 6.85
CA ALA A 95 -4.24 -11.41 8.31
C ALA A 95 -3.21 -10.54 9.03
N HIS A 96 -1.95 -10.56 8.59
CA HIS A 96 -0.93 -9.69 9.19
C HIS A 96 -1.19 -8.22 8.91
N SER A 97 -1.65 -7.87 7.70
CA SER A 97 -1.92 -6.47 7.35
C SER A 97 -3.04 -5.86 8.18
N GLN A 98 -4.00 -6.68 8.66
CA GLN A 98 -5.07 -6.20 9.53
C GLN A 98 -4.56 -5.56 10.82
N CYS A 99 -3.37 -5.97 11.31
CA CYS A 99 -2.74 -5.39 12.49
C CYS A 99 -2.38 -3.91 12.35
N TYR A 100 -2.29 -3.43 11.11
CA TYR A 100 -1.94 -2.06 10.77
C TYR A 100 -3.16 -1.25 10.30
N ALA A 101 -4.36 -1.84 10.35
CA ALA A 101 -5.65 -1.20 10.07
C ALA A 101 -6.55 -1.31 11.32
N PRO A 102 -6.25 -0.57 12.41
CA PRO A 102 -6.82 -0.79 13.74
C PRO A 102 -8.24 -0.21 13.87
N GLY A 103 -9.23 -0.90 13.29
CA GLY A 103 -10.62 -0.56 13.51
C GLY A 103 -11.60 -1.19 12.54
N ASP A 104 -12.86 -1.30 12.97
CA ASP A 104 -13.96 -1.66 12.09
C ASP A 104 -14.05 -0.68 10.91
N GLY A 105 -13.97 -1.25 9.71
CA GLY A 105 -14.12 -0.51 8.47
C GLY A 105 -12.86 0.19 7.99
N GLU A 106 -11.70 0.01 8.62
CA GLU A 106 -10.42 0.56 8.12
C GLU A 106 -9.98 -0.14 6.83
N SER A 107 -8.86 0.29 6.24
CA SER A 107 -8.49 -0.11 4.88
C SER A 107 -7.31 -1.07 4.84
N ILE A 108 -7.43 -2.09 3.99
CA ILE A 108 -6.28 -2.91 3.54
C ILE A 108 -6.12 -2.74 2.04
N LEU A 109 -4.96 -2.27 1.64
CA LEU A 109 -4.54 -2.20 0.25
C LEU A 109 -3.91 -3.52 -0.16
N LYS A 110 -4.46 -4.16 -1.19
CA LYS A 110 -3.76 -5.22 -1.92
C LYS A 110 -2.80 -4.58 -2.90
N LEU A 111 -1.55 -4.96 -2.80
CA LEU A 111 -0.45 -4.35 -3.53
C LEU A 111 0.09 -5.34 -4.55
N GLU A 112 0.34 -4.84 -5.75
CA GLU A 112 1.25 -5.48 -6.69
C GLU A 112 2.59 -4.73 -6.65
N VAL A 113 3.63 -5.44 -6.26
CA VAL A 113 4.95 -4.87 -6.00
C VAL A 113 5.95 -5.44 -6.98
N TYR A 114 6.69 -4.56 -7.65
CA TYR A 114 7.66 -4.91 -8.68
C TYR A 114 9.10 -4.80 -8.18
N TRP A 115 10.00 -5.62 -8.72
CA TRP A 115 11.44 -5.45 -8.54
C TRP A 115 12.22 -6.03 -9.72
N ASN A 116 13.40 -5.45 -9.97
CA ASN A 116 14.33 -6.02 -10.92
C ASN A 116 15.12 -7.13 -10.21
N PRO A 117 15.15 -8.37 -10.75
CA PRO A 117 15.82 -9.49 -10.10
C PRO A 117 17.33 -9.28 -9.91
N VAL A 118 17.96 -8.45 -10.73
CA VAL A 118 19.41 -8.16 -10.67
C VAL A 118 19.78 -7.35 -9.44
N ASN A 119 18.87 -6.50 -8.95
CA ASN A 119 19.12 -5.58 -7.83
C ASN A 119 18.01 -5.63 -6.77
N GLN A 120 17.39 -6.80 -6.60
CA GLN A 120 16.28 -7.00 -5.66
C GLN A 120 16.56 -6.40 -4.26
N SER A 121 17.72 -6.68 -3.67
CA SER A 121 18.08 -6.23 -2.32
C SER A 121 18.13 -4.70 -2.17
N GLN A 122 18.29 -3.96 -3.28
CA GLN A 122 18.28 -2.50 -3.27
C GLN A 122 16.87 -1.96 -3.06
N TYR A 123 15.82 -2.66 -3.50
CA TYR A 123 14.46 -2.11 -3.58
C TYR A 123 13.43 -2.91 -2.80
N PHE A 124 13.67 -4.20 -2.58
CA PHE A 124 12.71 -5.14 -2.05
C PHE A 124 13.40 -6.12 -1.09
N ASN A 125 13.23 -5.88 0.20
CA ASN A 125 13.85 -6.68 1.25
C ASN A 125 12.79 -7.47 2.01
N HIS A 126 12.94 -8.79 2.05
CA HIS A 126 12.18 -9.66 2.96
C HIS A 126 12.86 -9.63 4.33
N VAL A 127 12.11 -9.29 5.36
CA VAL A 127 12.51 -9.44 6.75
C VAL A 127 11.88 -10.73 7.27
N PRO A 128 12.64 -11.84 7.31
CA PRO A 128 12.08 -13.12 7.68
C PRO A 128 11.72 -13.14 9.16
N HIS A 129 10.57 -13.72 9.48
CA HIS A 129 10.19 -14.09 10.83
C HIS A 129 10.02 -15.61 10.93
N ASN A 130 10.11 -16.16 12.15
CA ASN A 130 9.85 -17.59 12.40
C ASN A 130 8.38 -18.02 12.15
N SER A 131 7.54 -17.08 11.70
CA SER A 131 6.13 -17.28 11.41
C SER A 131 5.82 -16.53 10.13
N LEU A 132 5.28 -17.22 9.12
CA LEU A 132 4.79 -16.60 7.89
C LEU A 132 3.72 -15.54 8.17
N ALA A 133 3.00 -15.67 9.29
CA ALA A 133 2.02 -14.68 9.72
C ALA A 133 2.67 -13.35 10.13
N ASN A 134 3.98 -13.31 10.36
CA ASN A 134 4.72 -12.12 10.79
C ASN A 134 5.76 -11.68 9.75
N ASP A 135 5.76 -12.27 8.56
CA ASP A 135 6.67 -11.88 7.50
C ASP A 135 6.34 -10.47 6.97
N VAL A 136 7.39 -9.67 6.83
CA VAL A 136 7.31 -8.28 6.38
C VAL A 136 8.26 -8.06 5.22
N TYR A 137 7.84 -7.24 4.27
CA TYR A 137 8.64 -6.74 3.17
C TYR A 137 8.82 -5.23 3.33
N VAL A 138 10.05 -4.78 3.12
CA VAL A 138 10.40 -3.36 3.07
C VAL A 138 10.71 -3.00 1.62
N ILE A 139 9.92 -2.10 1.07
CA ILE A 139 10.02 -1.61 -0.30
C ILE A 139 10.55 -0.19 -0.28
N ARG A 140 11.68 0.07 -0.94
CA ARG A 140 12.39 1.35 -0.81
C ARG A 140 12.02 2.40 -1.85
N ASP A 141 11.48 1.96 -2.99
CA ASP A 141 11.06 2.84 -4.09
C ASP A 141 9.53 2.79 -4.23
N PRO A 142 8.82 3.88 -3.88
CA PRO A 142 7.37 3.97 -4.02
C PRO A 142 6.84 3.78 -5.44
N LEU A 143 7.65 4.05 -6.48
CA LEU A 143 7.24 3.88 -7.87
C LEU A 143 7.07 2.40 -8.28
N LEU A 144 7.45 1.48 -7.40
CA LEU A 144 7.35 0.04 -7.59
C LEU A 144 6.12 -0.58 -6.91
N VAL A 145 5.29 0.22 -6.24
CA VAL A 145 4.15 -0.26 -5.44
C VAL A 145 2.83 0.22 -6.05
N TYR A 146 1.98 -0.73 -6.44
CA TYR A 146 0.70 -0.44 -7.09
C TYR A 146 -0.46 -1.00 -6.26
N PRO A 147 -1.29 -0.15 -5.64
CA PRO A 147 -2.58 -0.58 -5.10
C PRO A 147 -3.47 -1.11 -6.21
N VAL A 148 -3.83 -2.39 -6.18
CA VAL A 148 -4.70 -3.01 -7.19
C VAL A 148 -6.14 -3.17 -6.71
N GLU A 149 -6.35 -3.16 -5.39
CA GLU A 149 -7.66 -3.36 -4.76
C GLU A 149 -7.64 -2.77 -3.35
N LEU A 150 -8.69 -2.03 -2.98
CA LEU A 150 -8.94 -1.61 -1.61
C LEU A 150 -9.98 -2.52 -0.97
N MET A 151 -9.62 -3.12 0.15
CA MET A 151 -10.46 -4.06 0.88
C MET A 151 -10.83 -3.48 2.23
N ARG A 152 -12.06 -3.77 2.66
CA ARG A 152 -12.54 -3.40 3.99
C ARG A 152 -11.91 -4.30 5.05
N CYS A 153 -11.24 -3.68 6.02
CA CYS A 153 -10.77 -4.28 7.26
C CYS A 153 -11.90 -4.36 8.31
N CYS A 154 -11.61 -5.03 9.40
CA CYS A 154 -12.39 -6.15 9.87
C CYS A 154 -13.39 -5.78 10.96
N PRO A 155 -14.49 -6.55 11.09
CA PRO A 155 -15.58 -6.24 12.02
C PRO A 155 -15.21 -6.36 13.51
N GLU A 156 -14.01 -6.83 13.87
CA GLU A 156 -13.58 -7.03 15.26
C GLU A 156 -12.15 -6.52 15.49
N GLU A 157 -11.86 -6.01 16.70
CA GLU A 157 -10.50 -5.68 17.13
C GLU A 157 -9.65 -6.95 17.13
N LEU A 158 -8.65 -6.99 16.24
CA LEU A 158 -7.70 -8.09 16.21
C LEU A 158 -6.62 -7.89 17.26
N THR A 159 -6.40 -8.91 18.09
CA THR A 159 -5.26 -8.92 19.01
C THR A 159 -3.99 -9.28 18.26
N CYS A 160 -3.39 -8.30 17.59
CA CYS A 160 -2.06 -8.44 17.04
C CYS A 160 -1.03 -8.29 18.17
N ARG A 161 -0.28 -9.35 18.44
CA ARG A 161 0.77 -9.41 19.47
C ARG A 161 2.08 -9.89 18.85
#